data_AF-A0A355IQM2-F1
#
_entry.id   AF-A0A355IQM2-F1
#
_cell.length_a   1.000
_cell.length_b   1.000
_cell.length_c   1.000
_cell.angle_alpha   90.00
_cell.angle_beta   90.00
_cell.angle_gamma   90.00
#
_symmetry.space_group_name_H-M   'P 1'
#
loop_
_entity.id
_entity.type
_entity.pdbx_description
1 polymer ?
#
loop_
_entity_poly.entity_id
_entity_poly.type
_entity_poly.pdbx_seq_one_letter_code
_entity_poly.pdbx_strand_id
1 'polypeptide(L)'
;MINLIISSFTNAHLLRFLSVQNSAFVGYEQDLSELIQGYEKFQNLVKIGEIEYKNTDKLLVFTCKYLGELTSRSSRKNQYDIAKKALKEDFKDGAVFVFYDEAGRFRFSFIRRNFGDKTNKYTPWKRYTYFVEPDAQTNRTFIERIGSCTFESLDAIQEAFSVEKLTKDFYKELSNWYFWAIKNVSFPNNVNDNTDDEQYNSENIIRLITRLIFVWFLKQKNLVKPELFQVEALTSILKNFEPESDTNHQYYRAILQNLFFATLNQEIGHRSFAEDKGFLENRKTYSIKSLYRYENEFQKGTTQALELFSEIPFLNGGLFECLDNKQRDGKVFDWDGFSRNPKHQAKIPNSLFFAKEMMVDLSGEYNDKKMKSVKVSGIIEILSRYNFTIEENTPVEIEVALDPELLGKVFENLLGAFNPETQETARKQTGSFYTPREIVHYMVDESLVSYFKTKVPEVDEETLRLLLSYDEQEVTLSEQLKEKLIQATFDCKILDPACGSGAFP
;
A
#
# COMPACT_ATOMS: atom_id res chain seq x y z
N MET A 1 -8.81 1.79 -25.91
CA MET A 1 -9.99 1.02 -25.46
C MET A 1 -10.08 0.96 -23.94
N ILE A 2 -9.05 0.49 -23.23
CA ILE A 2 -9.09 0.42 -21.75
C ILE A 2 -9.35 1.79 -21.09
N ASN A 3 -8.72 2.86 -21.57
CA ASN A 3 -8.97 4.23 -21.08
C ASN A 3 -10.42 4.69 -21.26
N LEU A 4 -11.11 4.20 -22.30
CA LEU A 4 -12.52 4.54 -22.52
C LEU A 4 -13.43 3.89 -21.47
N ILE A 5 -13.10 2.65 -21.05
CA ILE A 5 -13.80 1.99 -19.93
C ILE A 5 -13.62 2.78 -18.64
N ILE A 6 -12.40 3.30 -18.40
CA ILE A 6 -12.06 4.06 -17.19
C ILE A 6 -12.79 5.41 -17.16
N SER A 7 -12.79 6.15 -18.27
CA SER A 7 -13.39 7.49 -18.33
C SER A 7 -14.92 7.48 -18.40
N SER A 8 -15.52 6.41 -18.91
CA SER A 8 -16.97 6.33 -19.15
C SER A 8 -17.45 4.88 -19.18
N PHE A 9 -17.52 4.23 -18.02
CA PHE A 9 -17.92 2.83 -17.94
C PHE A 9 -19.33 2.58 -18.51
N THR A 10 -19.45 1.64 -19.46
CA THR A 10 -20.73 1.10 -19.96
C THR A 10 -20.55 -0.36 -20.37
N ASN A 11 -21.64 -1.14 -20.39
CA ASN A 11 -21.62 -2.51 -20.93
C ASN A 11 -21.07 -2.54 -22.37
N ALA A 12 -21.48 -1.58 -23.22
CA ALA A 12 -21.01 -1.49 -24.60
C ALA A 12 -19.49 -1.26 -24.71
N HIS A 13 -18.91 -0.43 -23.85
CA HIS A 13 -17.46 -0.20 -23.82
C HIS A 13 -16.69 -1.43 -23.34
N LEU A 14 -17.20 -2.12 -22.32
CA LEU A 14 -16.59 -3.36 -21.81
C LEU A 14 -16.65 -4.49 -22.86
N LEU A 15 -17.81 -4.69 -23.49
CA LEU A 15 -17.99 -5.62 -24.59
C LEU A 15 -16.99 -5.38 -25.71
N ARG A 16 -16.91 -4.13 -26.20
CA ARG A 16 -15.99 -3.76 -27.27
C ARG A 16 -14.53 -3.99 -26.89
N PHE A 17 -14.16 -3.72 -25.64
CA PHE A 17 -12.81 -4.00 -25.15
C PHE A 17 -12.50 -5.50 -25.18
N LEU A 18 -13.38 -6.34 -24.63
CA LEU A 18 -13.18 -7.79 -24.58
C LEU A 18 -13.13 -8.42 -25.98
N SER A 19 -14.02 -8.01 -26.89
CA SER A 19 -13.99 -8.46 -28.30
C SER A 19 -12.72 -8.07 -29.04
N VAL A 20 -12.09 -6.94 -28.68
CA VAL A 20 -10.81 -6.52 -29.26
C VAL A 20 -9.64 -7.33 -28.69
N GLN A 21 -9.67 -7.65 -27.40
CA GLN A 21 -8.61 -8.44 -26.77
C GLN A 21 -8.64 -9.91 -27.19
N ASN A 22 -9.84 -10.48 -27.36
CA ASN A 22 -10.00 -11.87 -27.75
C ASN A 22 -11.15 -12.02 -28.75
N SER A 23 -10.82 -12.47 -29.97
CA SER A 23 -11.79 -12.68 -31.04
C SER A 23 -12.76 -13.83 -30.78
N ALA A 24 -12.48 -14.70 -29.80
CA ALA A 24 -13.38 -15.76 -29.36
C ALA A 24 -14.45 -15.26 -28.37
N PHE A 25 -14.38 -14.01 -27.93
CA PHE A 25 -15.40 -13.44 -27.05
C PHE A 25 -16.73 -13.23 -27.79
N VAL A 26 -17.79 -13.85 -27.27
CA VAL A 26 -19.16 -13.73 -27.79
C VAL A 26 -19.97 -12.87 -26.82
N GLY A 27 -20.34 -11.67 -27.27
CA GLY A 27 -21.18 -10.75 -26.50
C GLY A 27 -22.67 -11.04 -26.69
N TYR A 28 -23.41 -11.08 -25.59
CA TYR A 28 -24.87 -11.19 -25.54
C TYR A 28 -25.36 -10.67 -24.19
N GLU A 29 -26.60 -10.20 -24.08
CA GLU A 29 -27.15 -9.78 -22.79
C GLU A 29 -28.18 -10.79 -22.28
N GLN A 30 -27.96 -11.30 -21.07
CA GLN A 30 -28.93 -12.10 -20.32
C GLN A 30 -29.13 -11.46 -18.95
N ASP A 31 -30.37 -11.04 -18.68
CA ASP A 31 -30.76 -10.47 -17.39
C ASP A 31 -30.89 -11.59 -16.34
N LEU A 32 -30.23 -11.39 -15.21
CA LEU A 32 -30.21 -12.27 -14.05
C LEU A 32 -30.59 -11.51 -12.77
N SER A 33 -31.32 -10.41 -12.90
CA SER A 33 -31.70 -9.54 -11.77
C SER A 33 -32.58 -10.25 -10.73
N GLU A 34 -33.19 -11.38 -11.06
CA GLU A 34 -33.88 -12.25 -10.11
C GLU A 34 -32.95 -12.83 -9.03
N LEU A 35 -31.66 -13.02 -9.34
CA LEU A 35 -30.68 -13.53 -8.38
C LEU A 35 -30.32 -12.51 -7.30
N ILE A 36 -30.52 -11.23 -7.56
CA ILE A 36 -30.18 -10.16 -6.61
C ILE A 36 -31.40 -9.66 -5.81
N GLN A 37 -32.52 -10.37 -5.87
CA GLN A 37 -33.65 -10.11 -4.96
C GLN A 37 -33.19 -10.19 -3.50
N GLY A 38 -33.40 -9.11 -2.74
CA GLY A 38 -32.92 -8.92 -1.36
C GLY A 38 -31.65 -8.07 -1.23
N TYR A 39 -30.97 -7.76 -2.35
CA TYR A 39 -29.81 -6.86 -2.35
C TYR A 39 -30.22 -5.45 -2.82
N GLU A 40 -30.83 -4.67 -1.94
CA GLU A 40 -31.47 -3.38 -2.27
C GLU A 40 -30.57 -2.36 -2.99
N LYS A 41 -29.26 -2.42 -2.75
CA LYS A 41 -28.27 -1.52 -3.38
C LYS A 41 -27.76 -2.01 -4.73
N PHE A 42 -28.29 -3.09 -5.29
CA PHE A 42 -27.82 -3.69 -6.52
C PHE A 42 -28.96 -3.79 -7.53
N GLN A 43 -28.66 -3.48 -8.80
CA GLN A 43 -29.61 -3.53 -9.90
C GLN A 43 -28.94 -4.06 -11.16
N ASN A 44 -29.75 -4.54 -12.10
CA ASN A 44 -29.34 -4.92 -13.44
C ASN A 44 -28.14 -5.87 -13.42
N LEU A 45 -28.26 -7.01 -12.75
CA LEU A 45 -27.26 -8.07 -12.89
C LEU A 45 -27.42 -8.67 -14.28
N VAL A 46 -26.44 -8.45 -15.15
CA VAL A 46 -26.50 -8.89 -16.55
C VAL A 46 -25.26 -9.71 -16.86
N LYS A 47 -25.45 -10.89 -17.44
CA LYS A 47 -24.38 -11.62 -18.12
C LYS A 47 -24.22 -11.02 -19.51
N ILE A 48 -23.06 -10.44 -19.80
CA ILE A 48 -22.80 -9.69 -21.03
C ILE A 48 -22.03 -10.50 -22.09
N GLY A 49 -21.53 -11.68 -21.74
CA GLY A 49 -20.91 -12.56 -22.73
C GLY A 49 -20.02 -13.63 -22.13
N GLU A 50 -19.39 -14.39 -23.02
CA GLU A 50 -18.48 -15.46 -22.64
C GLU A 50 -17.36 -15.71 -23.65
N ILE A 51 -16.34 -16.45 -23.20
CA ILE A 51 -15.32 -17.09 -24.03
C ILE A 51 -15.39 -18.58 -23.74
N GLU A 52 -15.50 -19.40 -24.78
CA GLU A 52 -15.30 -20.85 -24.67
C GLU A 52 -13.84 -21.19 -25.01
N TYR A 53 -13.15 -21.85 -24.08
CA TYR A 53 -11.78 -22.32 -24.29
C TYR A 53 -11.75 -23.77 -24.80
N LYS A 54 -10.63 -24.15 -25.43
CA LYS A 54 -10.46 -25.48 -26.03
C LYS A 54 -10.48 -26.63 -25.01
N ASN A 55 -10.18 -26.34 -23.75
CA ASN A 55 -10.04 -27.30 -22.65
C ASN A 55 -11.32 -27.43 -21.79
N THR A 56 -12.50 -27.13 -22.35
CA THR A 56 -13.82 -27.10 -21.67
C THR A 56 -14.03 -25.97 -20.67
N ASP A 57 -12.96 -25.25 -20.29
CA ASP A 57 -13.09 -24.03 -19.49
C ASP A 57 -13.91 -22.99 -20.25
N LYS A 58 -14.62 -22.16 -19.49
CA LYS A 58 -15.28 -20.97 -20.00
C LYS A 58 -14.94 -19.77 -19.12
N LEU A 59 -14.82 -18.61 -19.75
CA LEU A 59 -14.85 -17.33 -19.05
C LEU A 59 -16.23 -16.72 -19.23
N LEU A 60 -16.95 -16.47 -18.14
CA LEU A 60 -18.18 -15.68 -18.17
C LEU A 60 -17.90 -14.23 -17.78
N VAL A 61 -18.68 -13.29 -18.30
CA VAL A 61 -18.54 -11.87 -17.93
C VAL A 61 -19.90 -11.30 -17.53
N PHE A 62 -19.94 -10.72 -16.33
CA PHE A 62 -21.14 -10.13 -15.73
C PHE A 62 -20.91 -8.67 -15.38
N THR A 63 -21.97 -7.88 -15.44
CA THR A 63 -22.00 -6.52 -14.90
C THR A 63 -23.18 -6.35 -13.94
N CYS A 64 -23.04 -5.46 -12.97
CA CYS A 64 -24.11 -5.15 -12.02
C CYS A 64 -23.98 -3.70 -11.52
N LYS A 65 -25.07 -2.95 -11.56
CA LYS A 65 -25.11 -1.57 -11.08
C LYS A 65 -25.22 -1.56 -9.56
N TYR A 66 -24.41 -0.72 -8.91
CA TYR A 66 -24.49 -0.42 -7.48
C TYR A 66 -25.13 0.95 -7.27
N LEU A 67 -26.18 1.00 -6.46
CA LEU A 67 -26.95 2.19 -6.10
C LEU A 67 -26.34 2.90 -4.89
N GLY A 68 -25.09 3.27 -5.00
CA GLY A 68 -24.39 4.01 -3.97
C GLY A 68 -23.00 4.41 -4.44
N GLU A 69 -22.23 4.96 -3.53
CA GLU A 69 -20.85 5.32 -3.80
C GLU A 69 -19.95 4.09 -3.71
N LEU A 70 -19.33 3.68 -4.83
CA LEU A 70 -18.29 2.66 -4.76
C LEU A 70 -17.00 3.27 -4.21
N THR A 71 -16.43 2.59 -3.22
CA THR A 71 -15.08 2.81 -2.69
C THR A 71 -14.32 1.49 -2.71
N SER A 72 -13.03 1.50 -2.41
CA SER A 72 -12.23 0.28 -2.26
C SER A 72 -12.89 -0.74 -1.31
N ARG A 73 -13.65 -0.28 -0.31
CA ARG A 73 -14.25 -1.10 0.76
C ARG A 73 -15.76 -1.34 0.61
N SER A 74 -16.47 -0.51 -0.15
CA SER A 74 -17.93 -0.54 -0.20
C SER A 74 -18.48 -1.87 -0.72
N SER A 75 -19.38 -2.48 0.06
CA SER A 75 -20.18 -3.65 -0.31
C SER A 75 -19.40 -4.84 -0.89
N ARG A 76 -18.12 -5.01 -0.52
CA ARG A 76 -17.27 -6.12 -1.00
C ARG A 76 -17.93 -7.49 -0.78
N LYS A 77 -18.48 -7.70 0.41
CA LYS A 77 -19.20 -8.93 0.78
C LYS A 77 -20.39 -9.20 -0.13
N ASN A 78 -21.35 -8.28 -0.20
CA ASN A 78 -22.54 -8.44 -1.04
C ASN A 78 -22.19 -8.68 -2.51
N GLN A 79 -21.16 -8.01 -3.03
CA GLN A 79 -20.68 -8.24 -4.41
C GLN A 79 -20.14 -9.66 -4.61
N TYR A 80 -19.42 -10.18 -3.63
CA TYR A 80 -18.92 -11.55 -3.67
C TYR A 80 -20.06 -12.57 -3.58
N ASP A 81 -21.03 -12.33 -2.72
CA ASP A 81 -22.20 -13.18 -2.55
C ASP A 81 -23.04 -13.25 -3.82
N ILE A 82 -23.30 -12.09 -4.45
CA ILE A 82 -23.97 -12.01 -5.76
C ILE A 82 -23.20 -12.81 -6.80
N ALA A 83 -21.88 -12.64 -6.87
CA ALA A 83 -21.06 -13.36 -7.84
C ALA A 83 -21.06 -14.87 -7.62
N LYS A 84 -20.94 -15.33 -6.37
CA LYS A 84 -21.06 -16.76 -6.00
C LYS A 84 -22.43 -17.32 -6.36
N LYS A 85 -23.51 -16.55 -6.17
CA LYS A 85 -24.88 -16.97 -6.51
C LYS A 85 -25.04 -17.17 -8.01
N ALA A 86 -24.56 -16.21 -8.82
CA ALA A 86 -24.56 -16.33 -10.28
C ALA A 86 -23.70 -17.51 -10.79
N LEU A 87 -22.52 -17.73 -10.20
CA LEU A 87 -21.63 -18.83 -10.59
C LEU A 87 -22.17 -20.22 -10.23
N LYS A 88 -22.94 -20.33 -9.13
CA LYS A 88 -23.57 -21.60 -8.72
C LYS A 88 -24.64 -22.05 -9.72
N GLU A 89 -25.31 -21.12 -10.38
CA GLU A 89 -26.34 -21.42 -11.38
C GLU A 89 -25.74 -21.97 -12.68
N ASP A 90 -24.56 -21.46 -13.07
CA ASP A 90 -23.92 -21.79 -14.35
C ASP A 90 -22.90 -22.96 -14.29
N PHE A 91 -22.52 -23.48 -13.11
CA PHE A 91 -21.52 -24.55 -12.92
C PHE A 91 -20.21 -24.32 -13.72
N LYS A 92 -19.53 -23.18 -13.51
CA LYS A 92 -18.29 -22.85 -14.27
C LYS A 92 -17.09 -22.53 -13.39
N ASP A 93 -15.90 -22.68 -13.98
CA ASP A 93 -14.62 -22.62 -13.27
C ASP A 93 -14.10 -21.19 -13.07
N GLY A 94 -14.52 -20.20 -13.87
CA GLY A 94 -14.12 -18.80 -13.68
C GLY A 94 -15.01 -17.76 -14.37
N ALA A 95 -15.08 -16.56 -13.80
CA ALA A 95 -15.85 -15.44 -14.33
C ALA A 95 -15.27 -14.07 -13.96
N VAL A 96 -15.49 -13.07 -14.81
CA VAL A 96 -15.28 -11.66 -14.51
C VAL A 96 -16.62 -11.03 -14.10
N PHE A 97 -16.62 -10.32 -12.98
CA PHE A 97 -17.72 -9.50 -12.50
C PHE A 97 -17.28 -8.04 -12.45
N VAL A 98 -18.06 -7.15 -13.04
CA VAL A 98 -17.84 -5.70 -12.95
C VAL A 98 -19.02 -5.03 -12.26
N PHE A 99 -18.78 -4.58 -11.03
CA PHE A 99 -19.73 -3.77 -10.28
C PHE A 99 -19.41 -2.31 -10.49
N TYR A 100 -20.38 -1.49 -10.87
CA TYR A 100 -20.15 -0.09 -11.22
C TYR A 100 -21.19 0.84 -10.59
N ASP A 101 -20.80 2.08 -10.29
CA ASP A 101 -21.70 3.12 -9.77
C ASP A 101 -22.03 4.20 -10.80
N GLU A 102 -22.83 5.19 -10.39
CA GLU A 102 -23.23 6.32 -11.25
C GLU A 102 -22.10 7.31 -11.51
N ALA A 103 -21.08 7.35 -10.64
CA ALA A 103 -19.92 8.23 -10.81
C ALA A 103 -18.90 7.65 -11.81
N GLY A 104 -19.14 6.45 -12.34
CA GLY A 104 -18.23 5.78 -13.28
C GLY A 104 -17.11 4.99 -12.61
N ARG A 105 -17.12 4.87 -11.27
CA ARG A 105 -16.20 3.98 -10.55
C ARG A 105 -16.67 2.55 -10.72
N PHE A 106 -15.72 1.63 -10.80
CA PHE A 106 -16.07 0.22 -10.90
C PHE A 106 -15.04 -0.68 -10.23
N ARG A 107 -15.52 -1.84 -9.80
CA ARG A 107 -14.73 -2.94 -9.28
C ARG A 107 -14.69 -4.05 -10.31
N PHE A 108 -13.52 -4.29 -10.91
CA PHE A 108 -13.28 -5.35 -11.89
C PHE A 108 -12.73 -6.57 -11.16
N SER A 109 -13.53 -7.62 -11.02
CA SER A 109 -13.19 -8.80 -10.22
C SER A 109 -13.15 -10.06 -11.07
N PHE A 110 -12.07 -10.82 -11.01
CA PHE A 110 -11.98 -12.18 -11.52
C PHE A 110 -12.19 -13.18 -10.39
N ILE A 111 -13.14 -14.10 -10.55
CA ILE A 111 -13.49 -15.10 -9.54
C ILE A 111 -13.33 -16.48 -10.14
N ARG A 112 -12.60 -17.37 -9.47
CA ARG A 112 -12.26 -18.70 -9.98
C ARG A 112 -12.22 -19.75 -8.87
N ARG A 113 -12.49 -21.02 -9.22
CA ARG A 113 -12.13 -22.21 -8.44
C ARG A 113 -11.06 -23.00 -9.18
N ASN A 114 -10.12 -23.56 -8.43
CA ASN A 114 -9.17 -24.53 -8.96
C ASN A 114 -9.61 -25.94 -8.58
N PHE A 115 -9.19 -26.94 -9.36
CA PHE A 115 -9.33 -28.34 -8.96
C PHE A 115 -8.47 -28.59 -7.71
N GLY A 116 -9.08 -29.18 -6.69
CA GLY A 116 -8.40 -29.52 -5.43
C GLY A 116 -7.77 -30.91 -5.45
N ASP A 117 -7.18 -31.30 -4.32
CA ASP A 117 -6.58 -32.62 -4.11
C ASP A 117 -7.64 -33.73 -3.91
N LYS A 118 -7.19 -34.99 -3.79
CA LYS A 118 -8.03 -36.21 -3.72
C LYS A 118 -9.19 -36.18 -2.70
N THR A 119 -9.15 -35.33 -1.68
CA THR A 119 -10.18 -35.19 -0.63
C THR A 119 -11.23 -34.12 -0.95
N ASN A 120 -10.89 -33.07 -1.71
CA ASN A 120 -11.81 -32.00 -2.12
C ASN A 120 -11.68 -31.78 -3.62
N LYS A 121 -12.73 -32.10 -4.39
CA LYS A 121 -12.70 -31.94 -5.86
C LYS A 121 -12.39 -30.49 -6.30
N TYR A 122 -12.69 -29.49 -5.48
CA TYR A 122 -12.48 -28.06 -5.78
C TYR A 122 -11.95 -27.29 -4.57
N THR A 123 -11.15 -26.26 -4.82
CA THR A 123 -10.77 -25.25 -3.81
C THR A 123 -11.96 -24.33 -3.48
N PRO A 124 -11.91 -23.57 -2.38
CA PRO A 124 -12.78 -22.42 -2.18
C PRO A 124 -12.68 -21.44 -3.37
N TRP A 125 -13.72 -20.63 -3.56
CA TRP A 125 -13.70 -19.56 -4.56
C TRP A 125 -12.62 -18.55 -4.20
N LYS A 126 -11.77 -18.18 -5.15
CA LYS A 126 -10.83 -17.07 -5.00
C LYS A 126 -11.28 -15.90 -5.85
N ARG A 127 -11.25 -14.69 -5.28
CA ARG A 127 -11.56 -13.42 -5.93
C ARG A 127 -10.29 -12.59 -6.04
N TYR A 128 -10.04 -12.09 -7.24
CA TYR A 128 -8.98 -11.15 -7.56
C TYR A 128 -9.60 -9.87 -8.08
N THR A 129 -9.21 -8.71 -7.54
CA THR A 129 -9.96 -7.47 -7.78
C THR A 129 -9.05 -6.28 -8.05
N TYR A 130 -9.43 -5.49 -9.06
CA TYR A 130 -9.03 -4.09 -9.21
C TYR A 130 -10.20 -3.18 -8.82
N PHE A 131 -9.91 -2.14 -8.04
CA PHE A 131 -10.81 -0.99 -7.90
C PHE A 131 -10.32 0.13 -8.83
N VAL A 132 -11.23 0.69 -9.63
CA VAL A 132 -10.92 1.66 -10.67
C VAL A 132 -11.80 2.88 -10.49
N GLU A 133 -11.15 4.04 -10.44
CA GLU A 133 -11.81 5.33 -10.31
C GLU A 133 -11.51 6.21 -11.51
N PRO A 134 -12.48 6.97 -12.05
CA PRO A 134 -12.21 7.94 -13.09
C PRO A 134 -11.09 8.90 -12.68
N ASP A 135 -10.20 9.21 -13.63
CA ASP A 135 -9.11 10.19 -13.48
C ASP A 135 -8.05 9.90 -12.39
N ALA A 136 -8.09 8.73 -11.75
CA ALA A 136 -7.09 8.34 -10.74
C ALA A 136 -5.76 7.90 -11.38
N GLN A 137 -4.64 8.43 -10.88
CA GLN A 137 -3.28 8.02 -11.30
C GLN A 137 -2.97 6.55 -10.97
N THR A 138 -3.67 5.98 -9.98
CA THR A 138 -3.54 4.60 -9.52
C THR A 138 -4.03 3.56 -10.54
N ASN A 139 -4.75 4.00 -11.59
CA ASN A 139 -5.24 3.12 -12.65
C ASN A 139 -4.14 2.55 -13.55
N ARG A 140 -2.89 3.03 -13.44
CA ARG A 140 -1.76 2.58 -14.27
C ARG A 140 -1.63 1.05 -14.28
N THR A 141 -1.67 0.40 -13.11
CA THR A 141 -1.57 -1.06 -13.03
C THR A 141 -2.70 -1.75 -13.77
N PHE A 142 -3.95 -1.29 -13.60
CA PHE A 142 -5.10 -1.83 -14.32
C PHE A 142 -4.96 -1.64 -15.84
N ILE A 143 -4.54 -0.45 -16.28
CA ILE A 143 -4.30 -0.13 -17.70
C ILE A 143 -3.22 -1.05 -18.29
N GLU A 144 -2.09 -1.20 -17.61
CA GLU A 144 -0.97 -2.01 -18.09
C GLU A 144 -1.30 -3.50 -18.08
N ARG A 145 -1.89 -4.01 -17.00
CA ARG A 145 -2.12 -5.45 -16.79
C ARG A 145 -3.37 -5.95 -17.50
N ILE A 146 -4.51 -5.30 -17.30
CA ILE A 146 -5.77 -5.70 -17.94
C ILE A 146 -5.80 -5.21 -19.39
N GLY A 147 -5.31 -4.00 -19.67
CA GLY A 147 -5.27 -3.48 -21.04
C GLY A 147 -4.37 -4.24 -22.01
N SER A 148 -3.38 -5.02 -21.51
CA SER A 148 -2.55 -5.92 -22.31
C SER A 148 -2.91 -7.41 -22.16
N CYS A 149 -3.91 -7.75 -21.34
CA CYS A 149 -4.35 -9.12 -21.15
C CYS A 149 -5.09 -9.61 -22.40
N THR A 150 -4.64 -10.72 -22.98
CA THR A 150 -5.25 -11.35 -24.16
C THR A 150 -6.49 -12.18 -23.82
N PHE A 151 -6.76 -12.43 -22.53
CA PHE A 151 -7.84 -13.30 -22.05
C PHE A 151 -7.82 -14.71 -22.70
N GLU A 152 -6.65 -15.21 -23.08
CA GLU A 152 -6.48 -16.47 -23.80
C GLU A 152 -6.71 -17.73 -22.95
N SER A 153 -6.63 -17.59 -21.63
CA SER A 153 -6.91 -18.65 -20.65
C SER A 153 -7.25 -18.04 -19.28
N LEU A 154 -7.87 -18.83 -18.40
CA LEU A 154 -8.11 -18.43 -17.00
C LEU A 154 -6.81 -18.13 -16.25
N ASP A 155 -5.71 -18.81 -16.58
CA ASP A 155 -4.39 -18.56 -15.98
C ASP A 155 -3.80 -17.22 -16.45
N ALA A 156 -3.92 -16.89 -17.73
CA ALA A 156 -3.47 -15.60 -18.26
C ALA A 156 -4.24 -14.43 -17.63
N ILE A 157 -5.53 -14.63 -17.35
CA ILE A 157 -6.35 -13.64 -16.62
C ILE A 157 -5.87 -13.53 -15.19
N GLN A 158 -5.75 -14.64 -14.45
CA GLN A 158 -5.27 -14.62 -13.07
C GLN A 158 -3.90 -13.93 -12.93
N GLU A 159 -3.01 -14.19 -13.89
CA GLU A 159 -1.68 -13.57 -13.93
C GLU A 159 -1.74 -12.05 -14.12
N ALA A 160 -2.75 -11.55 -14.82
CA ALA A 160 -3.02 -10.11 -14.93
C ALA A 160 -3.49 -9.49 -13.60
N PHE A 161 -3.83 -10.29 -12.59
CA PHE A 161 -4.12 -9.86 -11.21
C PHE A 161 -2.99 -10.21 -10.21
N SER A 162 -1.78 -10.53 -10.70
CA SER A 162 -0.67 -10.89 -9.81
C SER A 162 -0.18 -9.72 -8.96
N VAL A 163 -0.42 -9.79 -7.65
CA VAL A 163 0.13 -8.86 -6.64
C VAL A 163 1.65 -8.95 -6.58
N GLU A 164 2.21 -10.14 -6.78
CA GLU A 164 3.67 -10.33 -6.76
C GLU A 164 4.35 -9.53 -7.87
N LYS A 165 3.76 -9.49 -9.07
CA LYS A 165 4.26 -8.68 -10.18
C LYS A 165 4.19 -7.18 -9.87
N LEU A 166 3.04 -6.70 -9.36
CA LEU A 166 2.88 -5.31 -8.92
C LEU A 166 3.95 -4.92 -7.90
N THR A 167 4.16 -5.79 -6.92
CA THR A 167 5.13 -5.63 -5.84
C THR A 167 6.56 -5.56 -6.36
N LYS A 168 6.94 -6.44 -7.31
CA LYS A 168 8.26 -6.43 -7.95
C LYS A 168 8.52 -5.14 -8.73
N ASP A 169 7.53 -4.65 -9.47
CA ASP A 169 7.67 -3.39 -10.23
C ASP A 169 7.87 -2.20 -9.28
N PHE A 170 7.06 -2.13 -8.23
CA PHE A 170 7.20 -1.10 -7.19
C PHE A 170 8.60 -1.12 -6.57
N TYR A 171 9.10 -2.29 -6.17
CA TYR A 171 10.44 -2.41 -5.60
C TYR A 171 11.54 -2.01 -6.55
N LYS A 172 11.41 -2.33 -7.84
CA LYS A 172 12.40 -1.93 -8.84
C LYS A 172 12.45 -0.40 -8.95
N GLU A 173 11.29 0.26 -9.05
CA GLU A 173 11.22 1.72 -9.09
C GLU A 173 11.79 2.34 -7.80
N LEU A 174 11.42 1.81 -6.64
CA LEU A 174 11.90 2.29 -5.34
C LEU A 174 13.41 2.07 -5.14
N SER A 175 13.95 0.94 -5.59
CA SER A 175 15.39 0.65 -5.51
C SER A 175 16.21 1.57 -6.42
N ASN A 176 15.74 1.81 -7.64
CA ASN A 176 16.37 2.77 -8.53
C ASN A 176 16.35 4.19 -7.93
N TRP A 177 15.21 4.58 -7.32
CA TRP A 177 15.11 5.84 -6.60
C TRP A 177 16.07 5.91 -5.42
N TYR A 178 16.18 4.84 -4.63
CA TYR A 178 17.09 4.76 -3.49
C TYR A 178 18.55 5.02 -3.91
N PHE A 179 19.03 4.32 -4.94
CA PHE A 179 20.40 4.49 -5.44
C PHE A 179 20.63 5.87 -6.06
N TRP A 180 19.61 6.48 -6.64
CA TRP A 180 19.68 7.86 -7.09
C TRP A 180 19.73 8.82 -5.89
N ALA A 181 18.91 8.62 -4.87
CA ALA A 181 18.80 9.50 -3.71
C ALA A 181 20.10 9.55 -2.89
N ILE A 182 20.73 8.42 -2.59
CA ILE A 182 21.94 8.40 -1.75
C ILE A 182 23.10 9.23 -2.32
N LYS A 183 23.14 9.44 -3.64
CA LYS A 183 24.15 10.28 -4.33
C LYS A 183 23.84 11.78 -4.30
N ASN A 184 22.60 12.15 -4.00
CA ASN A 184 22.07 13.51 -4.17
C ASN A 184 21.56 14.12 -2.86
N VAL A 185 21.86 13.48 -1.74
CA VAL A 185 21.49 13.97 -0.40
C VAL A 185 22.74 14.22 0.43
N SER A 186 22.59 15.08 1.43
CA SER A 186 23.60 15.26 2.47
C SER A 186 22.90 15.42 3.81
N PHE A 187 23.32 14.64 4.79
CA PHE A 187 22.84 14.73 6.16
C PHE A 187 23.96 15.24 7.06
N PRO A 188 23.65 15.90 8.19
CA PRO A 188 24.69 16.35 9.10
C PRO A 188 25.50 15.22 9.73
N ASN A 189 24.91 14.03 9.89
CA ASN A 189 25.56 12.82 10.42
C ASN A 189 26.42 13.13 11.65
N ASN A 190 27.72 12.84 11.64
CA ASN A 190 28.63 13.32 12.68
C ASN A 190 28.78 14.83 12.55
N VAL A 191 28.32 15.59 13.54
CA VAL A 191 28.30 17.07 13.48
C VAL A 191 29.67 17.73 13.32
N ASN A 192 30.76 16.98 13.46
CA ASN A 192 32.13 17.43 13.29
C ASN A 192 32.81 16.88 12.02
N ASP A 193 32.12 16.11 11.18
CA ASP A 193 32.64 15.49 9.97
C ASP A 193 31.62 15.65 8.84
N ASN A 194 32.01 16.34 7.77
CA ASN A 194 31.16 16.61 6.62
C ASN A 194 31.49 15.72 5.42
N THR A 195 32.23 14.63 5.63
CA THR A 195 32.69 13.70 4.60
C THR A 195 32.18 12.27 4.81
N ASP A 196 31.26 12.07 5.76
CA ASP A 196 30.73 10.77 6.17
C ASP A 196 29.41 10.39 5.48
N ASP A 197 28.99 11.16 4.47
CA ASP A 197 27.76 10.92 3.69
C ASP A 197 27.72 9.50 3.10
N GLU A 198 28.83 9.01 2.53
CA GLU A 198 28.93 7.64 1.98
C GLU A 198 28.73 6.56 3.05
N GLN A 199 29.07 6.86 4.30
CA GLN A 199 28.96 5.92 5.41
C GLN A 199 27.50 5.81 5.91
N TYR A 200 26.76 6.91 5.96
CA TYR A 200 25.50 6.97 6.70
C TYR A 200 24.25 7.30 5.87
N ASN A 201 24.39 7.88 4.68
CA ASN A 201 23.23 8.29 3.88
C ASN A 201 22.33 7.11 3.51
N SER A 202 22.90 5.93 3.31
CA SER A 202 22.17 4.69 3.09
C SER A 202 21.12 4.43 4.19
N GLU A 203 21.54 4.44 5.46
CA GLU A 203 20.63 4.22 6.60
C GLU A 203 19.62 5.35 6.76
N ASN A 204 20.04 6.60 6.56
CA ASN A 204 19.17 7.78 6.64
C ASN A 204 18.07 7.74 5.57
N ILE A 205 18.39 7.33 4.35
CA ILE A 205 17.42 7.22 3.26
C ILE A 205 16.48 6.04 3.46
N ILE A 206 16.95 4.90 3.97
CA ILE A 206 16.05 3.79 4.35
C ILE A 206 15.02 4.28 5.39
N ARG A 207 15.46 5.03 6.41
CA ARG A 207 14.58 5.62 7.42
C ARG A 207 13.58 6.62 6.81
N LEU A 208 14.02 7.45 5.86
CA LEU A 208 13.15 8.36 5.12
C LEU A 208 12.08 7.61 4.32
N ILE A 209 12.46 6.59 3.55
CA ILE A 209 11.53 5.74 2.79
C ILE A 209 10.50 5.12 3.74
N THR A 210 10.94 4.60 4.89
CA THR A 210 10.06 4.01 5.92
C THR A 210 8.97 4.99 6.34
N ARG A 211 9.38 6.20 6.74
CA ARG A 211 8.48 7.25 7.20
C ARG A 211 7.51 7.67 6.09
N LEU A 212 7.99 7.80 4.86
CA LEU A 212 7.17 8.18 3.71
C LEU A 212 6.12 7.12 3.36
N ILE A 213 6.51 5.85 3.26
CA ILE A 213 5.56 4.77 2.96
C ILE A 213 4.51 4.67 4.07
N PHE A 214 4.93 4.75 5.35
CA PHE A 214 3.99 4.74 6.47
C PHE A 214 3.01 5.92 6.39
N VAL A 215 3.52 7.14 6.15
CA VAL A 215 2.69 8.33 5.97
C VAL A 215 1.76 8.19 4.75
N TRP A 216 2.20 7.53 3.69
CA TRP A 216 1.36 7.26 2.53
C TRP A 216 0.17 6.35 2.89
N PHE A 217 0.37 5.33 3.72
CA PHE A 217 -0.76 4.53 4.27
C PHE A 217 -1.69 5.36 5.16
N LEU A 218 -1.16 6.30 5.97
CA LEU A 218 -2.00 7.21 6.74
C LEU A 218 -2.83 8.14 5.83
N LYS A 219 -2.25 8.60 4.72
CA LYS A 219 -2.97 9.34 3.69
C LYS A 219 -4.10 8.49 3.09
N GLN A 220 -3.88 7.21 2.81
CA GLN A 220 -4.96 6.30 2.35
C GLN A 220 -6.07 6.11 3.40
N LYS A 221 -5.74 6.22 4.69
CA LYS A 221 -6.73 6.26 5.78
C LYS A 221 -7.42 7.62 5.94
N ASN A 222 -7.12 8.60 5.09
CA ASN A 222 -7.57 10.00 5.23
C ASN A 222 -7.15 10.66 6.55
N LEU A 223 -6.06 10.17 7.17
CA LEU A 223 -5.49 10.75 8.40
C LEU A 223 -4.42 11.80 8.10
N VAL A 224 -3.89 11.82 6.88
CA VAL A 224 -2.95 12.82 6.39
C VAL A 224 -3.51 13.45 5.12
N LYS A 225 -3.51 14.78 5.08
CA LYS A 225 -4.08 15.58 3.99
C LYS A 225 -3.33 15.36 2.67
N PRO A 226 -4.01 14.97 1.57
CA PRO A 226 -3.38 14.77 0.25
C PRO A 226 -2.61 15.98 -0.28
N GLU A 227 -3.02 17.19 0.10
CA GLU A 227 -2.44 18.49 -0.25
C GLU A 227 -0.94 18.59 0.13
N LEU A 228 -0.50 17.81 1.12
CA LEU A 228 0.91 17.72 1.52
C LEU A 228 1.81 17.02 0.50
N PHE A 229 1.22 16.41 -0.54
CA PHE A 229 1.92 15.64 -1.57
C PHE A 229 1.58 16.09 -2.99
N GLN A 230 0.72 17.10 -3.16
CA GLN A 230 0.26 17.59 -4.47
C GLN A 230 1.01 18.86 -4.85
N VAL A 231 1.62 18.89 -6.03
CA VAL A 231 2.44 20.02 -6.50
C VAL A 231 1.63 21.32 -6.56
N GLU A 232 0.38 21.25 -7.02
CA GLU A 232 -0.52 22.40 -7.15
C GLU A 232 -0.84 23.00 -5.78
N ALA A 233 -1.13 22.16 -4.79
CA ALA A 233 -1.41 22.59 -3.42
C ALA A 233 -0.14 23.15 -2.75
N LEU A 234 1.01 22.47 -2.90
CA LEU A 234 2.28 22.88 -2.34
C LEU A 234 2.76 24.23 -2.88
N THR A 235 2.45 24.55 -4.13
CA THR A 235 2.71 25.87 -4.73
C THR A 235 1.96 27.00 -4.01
N SER A 236 0.82 26.70 -3.38
CA SER A 236 0.06 27.64 -2.55
C SER A 236 0.46 27.64 -1.08
N ILE A 237 1.22 26.63 -0.63
CA ILE A 237 1.64 26.43 0.77
C ILE A 237 3.05 27.00 0.99
N LEU A 238 3.98 26.73 0.09
CA LEU A 238 5.40 27.04 0.22
C LEU A 238 5.83 28.22 -0.68
N LYS A 239 6.71 29.09 -0.17
CA LYS A 239 7.28 30.19 -0.95
C LYS A 239 8.28 29.67 -1.98
N ASN A 240 8.25 30.22 -3.20
CA ASN A 240 9.21 29.89 -4.28
C ASN A 240 9.37 28.38 -4.51
N PHE A 241 8.27 27.63 -4.44
CA PHE A 241 8.32 26.17 -4.57
C PHE A 241 8.63 25.75 -6.00
N GLU A 242 9.82 25.18 -6.18
CA GLU A 242 10.25 24.54 -7.43
C GLU A 242 10.30 23.02 -7.24
N PRO A 243 9.30 22.27 -7.73
CA PRO A 243 9.14 20.84 -7.43
C PRO A 243 10.28 19.98 -7.97
N GLU A 244 10.82 20.29 -9.14
CA GLU A 244 11.87 19.48 -9.79
C GLU A 244 13.29 20.04 -9.59
N SER A 245 13.47 20.94 -8.60
CA SER A 245 14.77 21.58 -8.34
C SER A 245 15.73 20.68 -7.58
N ASP A 246 16.98 20.61 -8.05
CA ASP A 246 18.09 19.91 -7.40
C ASP A 246 18.75 20.71 -6.26
N THR A 247 18.40 21.99 -6.11
CA THR A 247 19.03 22.91 -5.14
C THR A 247 18.07 23.40 -4.06
N ASN A 248 16.76 23.32 -4.30
CA ASN A 248 15.75 23.62 -3.28
C ASN A 248 15.47 22.38 -2.42
N HIS A 249 15.47 22.56 -1.09
CA HIS A 249 15.27 21.50 -0.09
C HIS A 249 14.04 21.72 0.80
N GLN A 250 13.23 22.72 0.45
CA GLN A 250 12.13 23.23 1.26
C GLN A 250 11.03 22.20 1.50
N TYR A 251 10.76 21.29 0.55
CA TYR A 251 9.71 20.29 0.76
C TYR A 251 10.06 19.37 1.92
N TYR A 252 11.29 18.83 1.93
CA TYR A 252 11.73 18.00 3.04
C TYR A 252 11.76 18.77 4.36
N ARG A 253 12.34 19.97 4.35
CA ARG A 253 12.53 20.78 5.56
C ARG A 253 11.21 21.29 6.14
N ALA A 254 10.42 22.04 5.36
CA ALA A 254 9.20 22.68 5.85
C ALA A 254 8.01 21.72 5.97
N ILE A 255 7.89 20.71 5.09
CA ILE A 255 6.75 19.78 5.12
C ILE A 255 7.10 18.50 5.86
N LEU A 256 8.04 17.71 5.35
CA LEU A 256 8.24 16.34 5.85
C LEU A 256 8.83 16.30 7.26
N GLN A 257 9.86 17.10 7.58
CA GLN A 257 10.42 17.11 8.93
C GLN A 257 9.40 17.58 9.98
N ASN A 258 8.61 18.61 9.67
CA ASN A 258 7.53 19.06 10.56
C ASN A 258 6.41 18.02 10.69
N LEU A 259 6.05 17.32 9.60
CA LEU A 259 5.11 16.21 9.64
C LEU A 259 5.62 15.08 10.52
N PHE A 260 6.86 14.65 10.35
CA PHE A 260 7.43 13.56 11.13
C PHE A 260 7.58 13.94 12.61
N PHE A 261 8.32 15.01 12.90
CA PHE A 261 8.84 15.23 14.25
C PHE A 261 7.97 16.16 15.09
N ALA A 262 7.29 17.13 14.46
CA ALA A 262 6.47 18.12 15.17
C ALA A 262 4.96 17.84 15.08
N THR A 263 4.54 16.89 14.23
CA THR A 263 3.13 16.50 14.07
C THR A 263 2.89 15.09 14.58
N LEU A 264 3.45 14.08 13.91
CA LEU A 264 3.20 12.67 14.23
C LEU A 264 3.82 12.25 15.57
N ASN A 265 4.83 13.00 16.04
CA ASN A 265 5.48 12.81 17.32
C ASN A 265 5.13 13.91 18.37
N GLN A 266 4.00 14.62 18.20
CA GLN A 266 3.50 15.58 19.19
C GLN A 266 1.98 15.52 19.31
N GLU A 267 1.49 15.47 20.54
CA GLU A 267 0.05 15.46 20.85
C GLU A 267 -0.70 16.65 20.25
N ILE A 268 -1.94 16.38 19.81
CA ILE A 268 -2.85 17.41 19.31
C ILE A 268 -3.13 18.41 20.45
N GLY A 269 -3.08 19.70 20.13
CA GLY A 269 -3.23 20.79 21.12
C GLY A 269 -1.92 21.28 21.75
N HIS A 270 -0.85 20.48 21.71
CA HIS A 270 0.49 20.85 22.19
C HIS A 270 1.45 21.27 21.07
N ARG A 271 0.94 21.45 19.85
CA ARG A 271 1.70 21.79 18.64
C ARG A 271 1.90 23.30 18.54
N SER A 272 3.15 23.71 18.40
CA SER A 272 3.51 25.11 18.23
C SER A 272 4.82 25.25 17.45
N PHE A 273 5.06 26.44 16.90
CA PHE A 273 6.33 26.78 16.27
C PHE A 273 7.39 27.09 17.32
N ALA A 274 8.64 26.74 17.02
CA ALA A 274 9.77 27.21 17.79
C ALA A 274 9.88 28.72 17.64
N GLU A 275 9.68 29.45 18.73
CA GLU A 275 9.80 30.91 18.72
C GLU A 275 11.21 31.34 18.31
N ASP A 276 11.31 32.38 17.48
CA ASP A 276 12.56 33.07 17.15
C ASP A 276 12.65 34.40 17.91
N LYS A 277 13.11 34.33 19.18
CA LYS A 277 13.28 35.47 20.09
C LYS A 277 14.76 35.87 20.25
N GLY A 278 15.60 35.51 19.28
CA GLY A 278 17.05 35.76 19.31
C GLY A 278 17.87 34.67 20.01
N PHE A 279 19.19 34.62 19.71
CA PHE A 279 20.08 33.50 20.02
C PHE A 279 20.06 33.01 21.47
N LEU A 280 19.98 33.92 22.45
CA LEU A 280 20.00 33.57 23.88
C LEU A 280 18.70 32.87 24.35
N GLU A 281 17.54 33.32 23.89
CA GLU A 281 16.25 32.69 24.24
C GLU A 281 16.01 31.42 23.41
N ASN A 282 16.42 31.42 22.14
CA ASN A 282 16.27 30.29 21.21
C ASN A 282 17.08 29.05 21.61
N ARG A 283 18.13 29.20 22.43
CA ARG A 283 18.88 28.08 23.00
C ARG A 283 18.01 27.18 23.87
N LYS A 284 16.98 27.74 24.53
CA LYS A 284 16.07 26.99 25.42
C LYS A 284 15.17 26.02 24.65
N THR A 285 14.90 26.29 23.38
CA THR A 285 14.03 25.47 22.53
C THR A 285 14.77 24.74 21.41
N TYR A 286 16.09 24.96 21.26
CA TYR A 286 16.90 24.44 20.16
C TYR A 286 16.88 22.91 20.04
N SER A 287 16.93 22.21 21.19
CA SER A 287 16.88 20.75 21.28
C SER A 287 15.46 20.18 21.30
N ILE A 288 14.40 21.01 21.32
CA ILE A 288 13.02 20.52 21.38
C ILE A 288 12.59 20.09 19.97
N LYS A 289 12.66 18.79 19.69
CA LYS A 289 12.37 18.21 18.37
C LYS A 289 10.87 18.09 18.05
N SER A 290 9.99 18.41 18.99
CA SER A 290 8.53 18.42 18.80
C SER A 290 7.93 19.76 18.37
N LEU A 291 8.74 20.80 18.22
CA LEU A 291 8.29 22.12 17.74
C LEU A 291 8.42 22.26 16.22
N TYR A 292 7.45 22.92 15.60
CA TYR A 292 7.51 23.25 14.18
C TYR A 292 8.64 24.24 13.90
N ARG A 293 9.24 24.15 12.72
CA ARG A 293 10.34 25.00 12.26
C ARG A 293 10.06 25.54 10.85
N TYR A 294 10.89 26.49 10.44
CA TYR A 294 10.92 27.04 9.08
C TYR A 294 9.69 27.90 8.74
N GLU A 295 9.23 28.73 9.67
CA GLU A 295 8.09 29.63 9.47
C GLU A 295 8.23 30.50 8.20
N ASN A 296 9.46 30.88 7.85
CA ASN A 296 9.75 31.75 6.72
C ASN A 296 9.50 31.07 5.37
N GLU A 297 9.41 29.73 5.30
CA GLU A 297 9.18 28.98 4.06
C GLU A 297 7.69 28.83 3.71
N PHE A 298 6.78 29.09 4.66
CA PHE A 298 5.33 29.05 4.44
C PHE A 298 4.82 30.37 3.86
N GLN A 299 3.95 30.32 2.85
CA GLN A 299 3.40 31.52 2.20
C GLN A 299 2.50 32.33 3.11
N LYS A 300 1.56 31.67 3.80
CA LYS A 300 0.50 32.34 4.56
C LYS A 300 0.85 32.59 6.03
N GLY A 301 1.97 32.06 6.52
CA GLY A 301 2.43 32.19 7.90
C GLY A 301 2.17 30.94 8.75
N THR A 302 2.49 31.02 10.04
CA THR A 302 2.50 29.87 10.97
C THR A 302 1.11 29.37 11.32
N THR A 303 0.10 30.24 11.38
CA THR A 303 -1.27 29.84 11.73
C THR A 303 -1.86 28.88 10.69
N GLN A 304 -1.85 29.23 9.40
CA GLN A 304 -2.35 28.29 8.38
C GLN A 304 -1.46 27.06 8.26
N ALA A 305 -0.15 27.19 8.52
CA ALA A 305 0.73 26.02 8.57
C ALA A 305 0.29 25.05 9.67
N LEU A 306 0.00 25.51 10.90
CA LEU A 306 -0.50 24.62 11.96
C LEU A 306 -1.87 24.03 11.62
N GLU A 307 -2.77 24.80 11.01
CA GLU A 307 -4.09 24.32 10.59
C GLU A 307 -3.99 23.17 9.58
N LEU A 308 -3.03 23.23 8.67
CA LEU A 308 -2.75 22.18 7.69
C LEU A 308 -2.43 20.82 8.35
N PHE A 309 -1.73 20.83 9.49
CA PHE A 309 -1.33 19.60 10.20
C PHE A 309 -2.23 19.27 11.40
N SER A 310 -3.20 20.11 11.74
CA SER A 310 -3.93 20.07 13.02
C SER A 310 -4.70 18.77 13.27
N GLU A 311 -5.34 18.22 12.24
CA GLU A 311 -6.18 17.01 12.32
C GLU A 311 -5.37 15.71 12.24
N ILE A 312 -4.07 15.79 11.92
CA ILE A 312 -3.21 14.63 11.78
C ILE A 312 -2.96 14.01 13.17
N PRO A 313 -3.17 12.70 13.36
CA PRO A 313 -3.06 12.07 14.67
C PRO A 313 -1.63 12.05 15.21
N PHE A 314 -1.51 11.92 16.53
CA PHE A 314 -0.26 11.61 17.21
C PHE A 314 -0.06 10.08 17.24
N LEU A 315 1.14 9.61 16.88
CA LEU A 315 1.48 8.19 16.75
C LEU A 315 2.67 7.74 17.63
N ASN A 316 3.06 8.56 18.61
CA ASN A 316 4.23 8.36 19.47
C ASN A 316 5.60 8.39 18.74
N GLY A 317 6.65 8.49 19.55
CA GLY A 317 8.05 8.63 19.13
C GLY A 317 8.74 7.33 18.73
N GLY A 318 8.05 6.41 18.06
CA GLY A 318 8.69 5.25 17.44
C GLY A 318 9.38 5.64 16.14
N LEU A 319 8.79 5.26 15.01
CA LEU A 319 9.27 5.59 13.67
C LEU A 319 9.53 7.10 13.44
N PHE A 320 8.80 7.95 14.16
CA PHE A 320 8.84 9.40 14.04
C PHE A 320 9.66 10.08 15.15
N GLU A 321 10.46 9.35 15.94
CA GLU A 321 11.47 9.98 16.79
C GLU A 321 12.50 10.72 15.93
N CYS A 322 12.89 11.91 16.37
CA CYS A 322 14.03 12.61 15.79
C CYS A 322 15.31 12.08 16.43
N LEU A 323 16.23 11.59 15.60
CA LEU A 323 17.48 10.98 16.04
C LEU A 323 18.65 11.96 16.11
N ASP A 324 18.37 13.25 16.16
CA ASP A 324 19.39 14.28 16.29
C ASP A 324 19.96 14.39 17.71
N ASN A 325 21.17 14.92 17.83
CA ASN A 325 21.95 15.10 19.06
C ASN A 325 22.18 13.80 19.86
N LYS A 326 22.21 12.65 19.19
CA LYS A 326 22.50 11.37 19.84
C LYS A 326 24.02 11.19 19.96
N GLN A 327 24.47 10.74 21.13
CA GLN A 327 25.89 10.44 21.37
C GLN A 327 26.19 8.98 21.05
N ARG A 328 27.23 8.74 20.25
CA ARG A 328 27.76 7.40 19.93
C ARG A 328 29.28 7.49 19.85
N ASP A 329 29.96 6.63 20.60
CA ASP A 329 31.43 6.54 20.64
C ASP A 329 32.13 7.90 20.88
N GLY A 330 31.56 8.73 21.76
CA GLY A 330 32.08 10.06 22.10
C GLY A 330 31.84 11.15 21.05
N LYS A 331 31.15 10.84 19.95
CA LYS A 331 30.75 11.79 18.90
C LYS A 331 29.26 12.11 19.00
N VAL A 332 28.85 13.27 18.48
CA VAL A 332 27.46 13.72 18.43
C VAL A 332 26.96 13.59 17.01
N PHE A 333 25.78 13.01 16.84
CA PHE A 333 25.18 12.77 15.53
C PHE A 333 23.82 13.45 15.37
N ASP A 334 23.63 14.06 14.21
CA ASP A 334 22.38 14.67 13.72
C ASP A 334 21.91 13.93 12.46
N TRP A 335 21.25 12.79 12.67
CA TRP A 335 20.83 11.89 11.58
C TRP A 335 19.65 12.40 10.75
N ASP A 336 18.79 13.24 11.33
CA ASP A 336 17.58 13.73 10.68
C ASP A 336 17.71 15.19 10.24
N GLY A 337 18.68 15.93 10.81
CA GLY A 337 18.99 17.30 10.45
C GLY A 337 17.82 18.26 10.65
N PHE A 338 17.01 18.05 11.68
CA PHE A 338 15.86 18.88 12.02
C PHE A 338 16.30 20.05 12.90
N SER A 339 16.93 21.04 12.26
CA SER A 339 17.62 22.13 12.94
C SER A 339 17.36 23.49 12.28
N ARG A 340 17.36 24.56 13.10
CA ARG A 340 17.36 25.94 12.61
C ARG A 340 18.76 26.42 12.20
N ASN A 341 19.82 25.69 12.59
CA ASN A 341 21.18 26.01 12.17
C ASN A 341 21.46 25.41 10.78
N PRO A 342 21.79 26.22 9.76
CA PRO A 342 22.05 25.73 8.41
C PRO A 342 23.15 24.66 8.31
N LYS A 343 24.11 24.63 9.25
CA LYS A 343 25.17 23.60 9.29
C LYS A 343 24.66 22.22 9.72
N HIS A 344 23.53 22.17 10.40
CA HIS A 344 22.92 20.94 10.95
C HIS A 344 21.60 20.63 10.26
N GLN A 345 21.43 21.10 9.02
CA GLN A 345 20.24 20.82 8.21
C GLN A 345 20.54 19.74 7.19
N ALA A 346 19.63 18.77 7.09
CA ALA A 346 19.63 17.84 6.00
C ALA A 346 19.29 18.56 4.68
N LYS A 347 20.00 18.20 3.62
CA LYS A 347 19.85 18.73 2.26
C LYS A 347 19.33 17.62 1.38
N ILE A 348 18.02 17.65 1.15
CA ILE A 348 17.32 16.68 0.31
C ILE A 348 16.60 17.47 -0.78
N PRO A 349 17.04 17.39 -2.05
CA PRO A 349 16.44 18.12 -3.15
C PRO A 349 14.97 17.82 -3.38
N ASN A 350 14.21 18.80 -3.87
CA ASN A 350 12.80 18.63 -4.23
C ASN A 350 12.63 17.63 -5.40
N SER A 351 13.60 17.56 -6.32
CA SER A 351 13.60 16.61 -7.44
C SER A 351 13.46 15.15 -6.98
N LEU A 352 14.08 14.77 -5.86
CA LEU A 352 13.92 13.44 -5.25
C LEU A 352 12.48 13.11 -4.87
N PHE A 353 11.59 14.11 -4.74
CA PHE A 353 10.19 13.89 -4.43
C PHE A 353 9.29 14.01 -5.66
N PHE A 354 9.54 14.98 -6.56
CA PHE A 354 8.59 15.35 -7.61
C PHE A 354 9.12 15.29 -9.05
N ALA A 355 10.37 14.89 -9.29
CA ALA A 355 10.87 14.74 -10.66
C ALA A 355 9.98 13.77 -11.44
N LYS A 356 9.41 14.21 -12.58
CA LYS A 356 8.48 13.36 -13.33
C LYS A 356 9.18 12.16 -13.93
N GLU A 357 10.30 12.41 -14.59
CA GLU A 357 11.10 11.40 -15.27
C GLU A 357 12.48 11.95 -15.60
N MET A 358 13.53 11.21 -15.25
CA MET A 358 14.89 11.51 -15.67
C MET A 358 15.72 10.23 -15.82
N MET A 359 16.83 10.33 -16.54
CA MET A 359 17.78 9.23 -16.73
C MET A 359 18.97 9.41 -15.80
N VAL A 360 19.34 8.35 -15.09
CA VAL A 360 20.47 8.32 -14.16
C VAL A 360 21.38 7.12 -14.44
N ASP A 361 22.67 7.28 -14.14
CA ASP A 361 23.62 6.17 -14.18
C ASP A 361 23.64 5.46 -12.82
N LEU A 362 23.16 4.21 -12.82
CA LEU A 362 23.17 3.30 -11.67
C LEU A 362 24.08 2.07 -11.91
N SER A 363 24.96 2.14 -12.92
CA SER A 363 25.81 1.00 -13.29
C SER A 363 26.82 0.62 -12.22
N GLY A 364 27.25 1.58 -11.39
CA GLY A 364 28.12 1.32 -10.24
C GLY A 364 27.42 0.51 -9.14
N GLU A 365 26.19 0.88 -8.80
CA GLU A 365 25.43 0.30 -7.68
C GLU A 365 24.91 -1.10 -8.02
N TYR A 366 24.52 -1.31 -9.28
CA TYR A 366 24.12 -2.62 -9.76
C TYR A 366 25.29 -3.50 -10.23
N ASN A 367 26.50 -2.94 -10.32
CA ASN A 367 27.65 -3.59 -10.98
C ASN A 367 27.28 -4.16 -12.37
N ASP A 368 26.45 -3.43 -13.12
CA ASP A 368 25.94 -3.83 -14.43
C ASP A 368 25.97 -2.63 -15.39
N LYS A 369 26.79 -2.74 -16.46
CA LYS A 369 26.93 -1.71 -17.49
C LYS A 369 25.61 -1.40 -18.22
N LYS A 370 24.62 -2.30 -18.19
CA LYS A 370 23.28 -2.04 -18.76
C LYS A 370 22.50 -1.00 -17.95
N MET A 371 22.88 -0.75 -16.69
CA MET A 371 22.24 0.22 -15.81
C MET A 371 22.84 1.64 -15.93
N LYS A 372 23.57 1.94 -17.01
CA LYS A 372 24.12 3.29 -17.28
C LYS A 372 23.06 4.36 -17.55
N SER A 373 21.87 3.95 -17.96
CA SER A 373 20.78 4.84 -18.30
C SER A 373 19.49 4.21 -17.80
N VAL A 374 19.20 4.44 -16.51
CA VAL A 374 18.01 3.95 -15.83
C VAL A 374 17.05 5.11 -15.65
N LYS A 375 15.78 4.88 -15.99
CA LYS A 375 14.70 5.82 -15.77
C LYS A 375 14.32 5.85 -14.29
N VAL A 376 14.31 7.03 -13.69
CA VAL A 376 13.85 7.29 -12.32
C VAL A 376 12.87 8.46 -12.29
N SER A 377 12.09 8.53 -11.22
CA SER A 377 11.18 9.64 -10.91
C SER A 377 11.21 9.88 -9.41
N GLY A 378 10.75 11.04 -8.95
CA GLY A 378 10.63 11.35 -7.53
C GLY A 378 9.75 10.36 -6.78
N ILE A 379 9.98 10.18 -5.48
CA ILE A 379 9.29 9.15 -4.70
C ILE A 379 7.78 9.42 -4.57
N ILE A 380 7.34 10.68 -4.55
CA ILE A 380 5.90 11.00 -4.52
C ILE A 380 5.23 10.61 -5.84
N GLU A 381 5.93 10.81 -6.97
CA GLU A 381 5.49 10.34 -8.28
C GLU A 381 5.46 8.80 -8.36
N ILE A 382 6.40 8.10 -7.72
CA ILE A 382 6.34 6.64 -7.61
C ILE A 382 5.10 6.24 -6.81
N LEU A 383 4.96 6.74 -5.59
CA LEU A 383 3.86 6.35 -4.69
C LEU A 383 2.47 6.66 -5.27
N SER A 384 2.31 7.73 -6.05
CA SER A 384 1.03 8.11 -6.67
C SER A 384 0.56 7.17 -7.79
N ARG A 385 1.49 6.45 -8.42
CA ARG A 385 1.18 5.52 -9.53
C ARG A 385 0.66 4.16 -9.06
N TYR A 386 0.88 3.80 -7.80
CA TYR A 386 0.50 2.51 -7.26
C TYR A 386 -0.74 2.65 -6.37
N ASN A 387 -1.66 1.69 -6.48
CA ASN A 387 -2.78 1.60 -5.57
C ASN A 387 -2.31 1.04 -4.23
N PHE A 388 -2.61 1.72 -3.13
CA PHE A 388 -2.29 1.26 -1.77
C PHE A 388 -3.58 0.87 -1.06
N THR A 389 -3.56 -0.26 -0.36
CA THR A 389 -4.68 -0.72 0.46
C THR A 389 -4.26 -0.83 1.93
N ILE A 390 -5.20 -0.57 2.82
CA ILE A 390 -5.02 -0.77 4.27
C ILE A 390 -5.53 -2.13 4.71
N GLU A 391 -6.13 -2.89 3.78
CA GLU A 391 -6.63 -4.23 4.01
C GLU A 391 -5.59 -5.23 3.52
N GLU A 392 -5.33 -6.25 4.32
CA GLU A 392 -4.46 -7.34 3.90
C GLU A 392 -5.23 -8.30 3.02
N ASN A 393 -4.55 -8.81 1.99
CA ASN A 393 -5.12 -9.86 1.15
C ASN A 393 -5.36 -11.13 1.99
N THR A 394 -6.52 -11.76 1.80
CA THR A 394 -6.80 -13.08 2.41
C THR A 394 -6.57 -14.18 1.38
N PRO A 395 -6.51 -15.47 1.78
CA PRO A 395 -6.37 -16.58 0.85
C PRO A 395 -7.48 -16.67 -0.22
N VAL A 396 -8.66 -16.10 0.05
CA VAL A 396 -9.83 -16.13 -0.85
C VAL A 396 -10.12 -14.79 -1.53
N GLU A 397 -9.58 -13.69 -1.01
CA GLU A 397 -9.84 -12.35 -1.51
C GLU A 397 -8.53 -11.57 -1.64
N ILE A 398 -8.18 -11.28 -2.89
CA ILE A 398 -6.97 -10.61 -3.29
C ILE A 398 -7.34 -9.32 -4.03
N GLU A 399 -6.97 -8.19 -3.46
CA GLU A 399 -6.96 -6.89 -4.10
C GLU A 399 -5.58 -6.63 -4.69
N VAL A 400 -5.54 -6.20 -5.96
CA VAL A 400 -4.30 -5.90 -6.66
C VAL A 400 -3.85 -4.49 -6.27
N ALA A 401 -3.28 -4.40 -5.07
CA ALA A 401 -2.81 -3.19 -4.43
C ALA A 401 -1.61 -3.50 -3.53
N LEU A 402 -0.89 -2.46 -3.13
CA LEU A 402 0.20 -2.55 -2.17
C LEU A 402 -0.38 -2.49 -0.75
N ASP A 403 -0.22 -3.56 0.02
CA ASP A 403 -0.68 -3.70 1.40
C ASP A 403 0.43 -3.37 2.42
N PRO A 404 0.14 -3.22 3.73
CA PRO A 404 1.14 -2.86 4.73
C PRO A 404 2.30 -3.86 4.85
N GLU A 405 2.11 -5.14 4.46
CA GLU A 405 3.16 -6.16 4.46
C GLU A 405 4.31 -5.79 3.52
N LEU A 406 4.03 -4.97 2.49
CA LEU A 406 5.03 -4.37 1.62
C LEU A 406 6.18 -3.75 2.41
N LEU A 407 5.91 -3.12 3.57
CA LEU A 407 6.94 -2.49 4.39
C LEU A 407 8.05 -3.48 4.73
N GLY A 408 7.71 -4.66 5.28
CA GLY A 408 8.68 -5.68 5.65
C GLY A 408 9.54 -6.13 4.45
N LYS A 409 8.89 -6.36 3.30
CA LYS A 409 9.56 -6.77 2.07
C LYS A 409 10.41 -5.65 1.43
N VAL A 410 10.02 -4.38 1.52
CA VAL A 410 10.86 -3.22 1.13
C VAL A 410 12.13 -3.26 1.97
N PHE A 411 12.00 -3.38 3.29
CA PHE A 411 13.15 -3.37 4.20
C PHE A 411 14.11 -4.50 3.88
N GLU A 412 13.62 -5.73 3.77
CA GLU A 412 14.48 -6.88 3.47
C GLU A 412 15.24 -6.73 2.16
N ASN A 413 14.60 -6.19 1.11
CA ASN A 413 15.24 -6.06 -0.19
C ASN A 413 16.21 -4.89 -0.25
N LEU A 414 15.87 -3.73 0.34
CA LEU A 414 16.77 -2.57 0.39
C LEU A 414 17.95 -2.82 1.34
N LEU A 415 17.72 -3.44 2.50
CA LEU A 415 18.78 -3.88 3.40
C LEU A 415 19.60 -5.02 2.78
N GLY A 416 18.94 -5.93 2.05
CA GLY A 416 19.60 -7.01 1.31
C GLY A 416 20.50 -6.51 0.19
N ALA A 417 20.22 -5.34 -0.38
CA ALA A 417 21.08 -4.65 -1.34
C ALA A 417 22.27 -3.92 -0.69
N PHE A 418 22.30 -3.82 0.64
CA PHE A 418 23.34 -3.11 1.39
C PHE A 418 24.20 -4.10 2.19
N ASN A 419 25.36 -4.47 1.62
CA ASN A 419 26.49 -4.97 2.40
C ASN A 419 27.74 -4.16 2.02
N PRO A 420 28.17 -3.19 2.85
CA PRO A 420 29.27 -2.29 2.53
C PRO A 420 30.64 -2.99 2.38
N GLU A 421 30.79 -4.24 2.83
CA GLU A 421 32.06 -4.98 2.73
C GLU A 421 32.11 -6.02 1.60
N THR A 422 30.98 -6.58 1.16
CA THR A 422 31.01 -7.80 0.33
C THR A 422 30.27 -7.75 -1.00
N GLN A 423 29.40 -6.75 -1.24
CA GLN A 423 28.48 -6.73 -2.40
C GLN A 423 27.65 -8.03 -2.58
N GLU A 424 27.60 -8.91 -1.57
CA GLU A 424 26.70 -10.05 -1.57
C GLU A 424 25.40 -9.70 -0.86
N THR A 425 24.29 -10.27 -1.33
CA THR A 425 22.98 -10.08 -0.72
C THR A 425 23.02 -10.58 0.73
N ALA A 426 22.82 -9.68 1.70
CA ALA A 426 22.87 -9.96 3.14
C ALA A 426 21.91 -11.09 3.61
N ARG A 427 21.00 -11.53 2.73
CA ARG A 427 20.02 -12.63 2.95
C ARG A 427 20.62 -13.90 3.56
N LYS A 428 21.86 -14.26 3.23
CA LYS A 428 22.45 -15.52 3.73
C LYS A 428 23.07 -15.41 5.14
N GLN A 429 23.39 -14.21 5.61
CA GLN A 429 24.13 -14.03 6.87
C GLN A 429 23.23 -13.77 8.09
N THR A 430 22.05 -13.15 7.91
CA THR A 430 21.14 -12.85 9.05
C THR A 430 20.11 -13.95 9.33
N GLY A 431 19.93 -14.93 8.43
CA GLY A 431 18.90 -15.98 8.57
C GLY A 431 17.47 -15.46 8.46
N SER A 432 17.27 -14.23 7.99
CA SER A 432 15.97 -13.59 7.85
C SER A 432 15.23 -14.13 6.62
N PHE A 433 14.46 -15.20 6.80
CA PHE A 433 13.55 -15.73 5.79
C PHE A 433 12.11 -15.48 6.21
N TYR A 434 11.33 -14.86 5.32
CA TYR A 434 9.90 -14.70 5.50
C TYR A 434 9.20 -16.07 5.47
N THR A 435 8.26 -16.26 6.39
CA THR A 435 7.42 -17.47 6.43
C THR A 435 6.30 -17.33 5.40
N PRO A 436 6.18 -18.24 4.40
CA PRO A 436 5.14 -18.12 3.39
C PRO A 436 3.75 -17.97 4.00
N ARG A 437 2.91 -17.12 3.39
CA ARG A 437 1.62 -16.73 3.98
C ARG A 437 0.69 -17.91 4.27
N GLU A 438 0.70 -18.93 3.41
CA GLU A 438 -0.06 -20.17 3.62
C GLU A 438 0.37 -20.90 4.90
N ILE A 439 1.67 -20.85 5.24
CA ILE A 439 2.21 -21.44 6.46
C ILE A 439 1.85 -20.59 7.69
N VAL A 440 1.92 -19.25 7.57
CA VAL A 440 1.50 -18.33 8.64
C VAL A 440 0.02 -18.56 8.99
N HIS A 441 -0.87 -18.55 7.99
CA HIS A 441 -2.30 -18.81 8.21
C HIS A 441 -2.54 -20.17 8.86
N TYR A 442 -1.93 -21.23 8.33
CA TYR A 442 -2.07 -22.57 8.90
C TYR A 442 -1.63 -22.62 10.37
N MET A 443 -0.47 -22.03 10.69
CA MET A 443 0.04 -22.03 12.06
C MET A 443 -0.82 -21.20 13.01
N VAL A 444 -1.34 -20.06 12.55
CA VAL A 444 -2.26 -19.22 13.33
C VAL A 444 -3.57 -19.96 13.58
N ASP A 445 -4.16 -20.56 12.55
CA ASP A 445 -5.41 -21.31 12.66
C ASP A 445 -5.29 -22.47 13.65
N GLU A 446 -4.26 -23.32 13.51
CA GLU A 446 -4.04 -24.44 14.43
C GLU A 446 -3.79 -23.97 15.87
N SER A 447 -3.09 -22.86 16.05
CA SER A 447 -2.84 -22.27 17.37
C SER A 447 -4.13 -21.74 18.01
N LEU A 448 -4.96 -21.04 17.23
CA LEU A 448 -6.24 -20.50 17.70
C LEU A 448 -7.24 -21.62 17.99
N VAL A 449 -7.36 -22.64 17.14
CA VAL A 449 -8.19 -23.82 17.39
C VAL A 449 -7.78 -24.49 18.70
N SER A 450 -6.49 -24.73 18.90
CA SER A 450 -5.97 -25.35 20.13
C SER A 450 -6.28 -24.50 21.38
N TYR A 451 -6.11 -23.18 21.28
CA TYR A 451 -6.44 -22.23 22.34
C TYR A 451 -7.94 -22.25 22.69
N PHE A 452 -8.81 -22.13 21.70
CA PHE A 452 -10.26 -22.10 21.91
C PHE A 452 -10.79 -23.43 22.44
N LYS A 453 -10.27 -24.57 21.99
CA LYS A 453 -10.62 -25.89 22.56
C LYS A 453 -10.32 -25.98 24.06
N THR A 454 -9.30 -25.25 24.52
CA THR A 454 -8.91 -25.22 25.94
C THR A 454 -9.78 -24.25 26.75
N LYS A 455 -10.15 -23.10 26.16
CA LYS A 455 -10.89 -22.03 26.85
C LYS A 455 -12.41 -22.19 26.80
N VAL A 456 -12.92 -22.78 25.72
CA VAL A 456 -14.35 -22.97 25.45
C VAL A 456 -14.56 -24.41 24.94
N PRO A 457 -14.33 -25.43 25.79
CA PRO A 457 -14.40 -26.84 25.40
C PRO A 457 -15.79 -27.30 24.95
N GLU A 458 -16.83 -26.50 25.19
CA GLU A 458 -18.20 -26.75 24.74
C GLU A 458 -18.41 -26.54 23.24
N VAL A 459 -17.49 -25.84 22.56
CA VAL A 459 -17.52 -25.67 21.10
C VAL A 459 -16.62 -26.74 20.49
N ASP A 460 -17.20 -27.57 19.62
CA ASP A 460 -16.46 -28.60 18.92
C ASP A 460 -15.48 -28.01 17.89
N GLU A 461 -14.49 -28.82 17.51
CA GLU A 461 -13.44 -28.37 16.59
C GLU A 461 -13.95 -28.06 15.18
N GLU A 462 -14.97 -28.77 14.68
CA GLU A 462 -15.53 -28.49 13.34
C GLU A 462 -16.16 -27.11 13.32
N THR A 463 -16.91 -26.77 14.36
CA THR A 463 -17.48 -25.43 14.55
C THR A 463 -16.40 -24.36 14.65
N LEU A 464 -15.33 -24.58 15.43
CA LEU A 464 -14.20 -23.63 15.51
C LEU A 464 -13.51 -23.42 14.15
N ARG A 465 -13.31 -24.50 13.39
CA ARG A 465 -12.71 -24.42 12.05
C ARG A 465 -13.62 -23.69 11.08
N LEU A 466 -14.95 -23.87 11.17
CA LEU A 466 -15.89 -23.07 10.38
C LEU A 466 -15.79 -21.58 10.73
N LEU A 467 -15.70 -21.23 12.02
CA LEU A 467 -15.59 -19.83 12.47
C LEU A 467 -14.31 -19.13 12.00
N LEU A 468 -13.21 -19.88 11.91
CA LEU A 468 -11.93 -19.38 11.40
C LEU A 468 -11.85 -19.45 9.86
N SER A 469 -12.69 -20.28 9.23
CA SER A 469 -12.69 -20.42 7.79
C SER A 469 -13.15 -19.14 7.10
N TYR A 470 -12.57 -18.88 5.93
CA TYR A 470 -13.05 -17.82 5.04
C TYR A 470 -14.31 -18.24 4.25
N ASP A 471 -14.82 -19.45 4.46
CA ASP A 471 -16.09 -19.87 3.90
C ASP A 471 -17.22 -19.28 4.74
N GLU A 472 -18.09 -18.48 4.11
CA GLU A 472 -19.19 -17.78 4.78
C GLU A 472 -20.38 -18.72 5.08
N GLN A 473 -20.12 -19.85 5.73
CA GLN A 473 -21.16 -20.71 6.27
C GLN A 473 -21.71 -20.08 7.56
N GLU A 474 -23.03 -19.98 7.67
CA GLU A 474 -23.66 -19.51 8.91
C GLU A 474 -23.47 -20.54 10.02
N VAL A 475 -22.73 -20.14 11.05
CA VAL A 475 -22.56 -20.93 12.27
C VAL A 475 -23.58 -20.47 13.31
N THR A 476 -24.45 -21.38 13.73
CA THR A 476 -25.43 -21.10 14.79
C THR A 476 -24.83 -21.46 16.15
N LEU A 477 -24.55 -20.44 16.95
CA LEU A 477 -24.10 -20.58 18.34
C LEU A 477 -25.12 -19.96 19.30
N SER A 478 -25.20 -20.50 20.52
CA SER A 478 -25.94 -19.83 21.60
C SER A 478 -25.23 -18.55 22.01
N GLU A 479 -25.99 -17.55 22.48
CA GLU A 479 -25.41 -16.27 22.93
C GLU A 479 -24.35 -16.45 24.02
N GLN A 480 -24.55 -17.42 24.92
CA GLN A 480 -23.57 -17.75 25.95
C GLN A 480 -22.24 -18.25 25.39
N LEU A 481 -22.26 -19.05 24.32
CA LEU A 481 -21.02 -19.53 23.67
C LEU A 481 -20.34 -18.41 22.88
N LYS A 482 -21.12 -17.51 22.25
CA LYS A 482 -20.57 -16.32 21.59
C LYS A 482 -19.82 -15.43 22.58
N GLU A 483 -20.44 -15.11 23.72
CA GLU A 483 -19.79 -14.31 24.76
C GLU A 483 -18.50 -14.96 25.27
N LYS A 484 -18.51 -16.28 25.52
CA LYS A 484 -17.31 -17.02 25.92
C LYS A 484 -16.18 -16.95 24.89
N LEU A 485 -16.50 -17.13 23.61
CA LEU A 485 -15.52 -17.04 22.52
C LEU A 485 -14.96 -15.62 22.39
N ILE A 486 -15.82 -14.59 22.45
CA ILE A 486 -15.39 -13.18 22.40
C ILE A 486 -14.46 -12.87 23.57
N GLN A 487 -14.82 -13.28 24.79
CA GLN A 487 -13.99 -13.08 25.97
C GLN A 487 -12.66 -13.84 25.86
N ALA A 488 -12.67 -15.09 25.40
CA ALA A 488 -11.45 -15.86 25.17
C ALA A 488 -10.52 -15.19 24.16
N THR A 489 -11.07 -14.61 23.08
CA THR A 489 -10.31 -13.83 22.10
C THR A 489 -9.69 -12.59 22.73
N PHE A 490 -10.45 -11.83 23.53
CA PHE A 490 -9.95 -10.65 24.23
C PHE A 490 -8.83 -10.97 25.22
N ASP A 491 -8.93 -12.09 25.93
CA ASP A 491 -7.94 -12.53 26.91
C ASP A 491 -6.71 -13.22 26.28
N CYS A 492 -6.75 -13.49 24.96
CA CYS A 492 -5.68 -14.16 24.25
C CYS A 492 -4.42 -13.28 24.23
N LYS A 493 -3.27 -13.86 24.57
CA LYS A 493 -1.97 -13.18 24.53
C LYS A 493 -1.08 -13.90 23.53
N ILE A 494 -0.64 -13.15 22.52
CA ILE A 494 0.23 -13.65 21.45
C ILE A 494 1.66 -13.21 21.75
N LEU A 495 2.62 -14.11 21.58
CA LEU A 495 4.05 -13.83 21.71
C LEU A 495 4.78 -14.52 20.56
N ASP A 496 5.38 -13.72 19.69
CA ASP A 496 6.35 -14.19 18.71
C ASP A 496 7.76 -13.73 19.12
N PRO A 497 8.58 -14.62 19.71
CA PRO A 497 9.92 -14.27 20.19
C PRO A 497 10.93 -14.04 19.06
N ALA A 498 10.58 -14.33 17.81
CA ALA A 498 11.45 -14.20 16.64
C ALA A 498 10.69 -13.60 15.45
N CYS A 499 9.95 -12.51 15.70
CA CYS A 499 8.93 -12.01 14.81
C CYS A 499 9.41 -11.52 13.44
N GLY A 500 10.71 -11.21 13.29
CA GLY A 500 11.27 -10.76 12.01
C GLY A 500 10.51 -9.56 11.45
N SER A 501 9.86 -9.74 10.29
CA SER A 501 9.01 -8.72 9.66
C SER A 501 7.67 -8.48 10.36
N GLY A 502 7.35 -9.24 11.41
CA GLY A 502 6.08 -9.19 12.12
C GLY A 502 4.93 -9.87 11.37
N ALA A 503 5.19 -11.02 10.74
CA ALA A 503 4.17 -11.70 9.92
C ALA A 503 3.11 -12.47 10.75
N PHE A 504 3.45 -12.91 11.96
CA PHE A 504 2.55 -13.67 12.85
C PHE A 504 1.72 -12.82 13.81
N PRO A 505 2.29 -11.79 14.47
CA PRO A 505 1.51 -10.86 15.30
C PRO A 505 0.62 -9.96 14.44
#